data_AF-A0A314ZDY5-F1
#
_entry.id   AF-A0A314ZDY5-F1
#
_cell.length_a   1.000
_cell.length_b   1.000
_cell.length_c   1.000
_cell.angle_alpha   90.00
_cell.angle_beta   90.00
_cell.angle_gamma   90.00
#
_symmetry.space_group_name_H-M   'P 1'
#
loop_
_entity.id
_entity.type
_entity.pdbx_description
1 polymer ?
#
loop_
_entity_poly.entity_id
_entity_poly.type
_entity_poly.pdbx_seq_one_letter_code
_entity_poly.pdbx_strand_id
1 'polypeptide(L)'
;MGPGQYNEPIMDNAIYGSDEFRMYAYKVKRCPRMRSHDWTECPYAHRGEKAQRRDPRQYLYAAIACPAYRNGRCHKGDLCDLSHGVFEYWLHPDRYRTRACNGTPHCMRRVCFFAHTPDELRPEPEFYPRKFYVPHPYDQYPRPRTVLITVRTGRSRGGGDVRRRTSRR
;
A
#
# COMPACT_ATOMS: atom_id res chain seq x y z
N MET A 1 39.81 15.27 27.46
CA MET A 1 39.45 14.27 26.41
C MET A 1 37.94 14.30 26.25
N GLY A 2 37.41 14.92 25.20
CA GLY A 2 35.96 14.95 24.95
C GLY A 2 35.51 13.72 24.16
N PRO A 3 34.32 13.16 24.40
CA PRO A 3 33.83 12.04 23.61
C PRO A 3 33.49 12.54 22.20
N GLY A 4 34.16 11.96 21.21
CA GLY A 4 34.05 12.30 19.80
C GLY A 4 32.60 12.29 19.33
N GLN A 5 32.18 13.42 18.77
CA GLN A 5 31.07 13.49 17.85
C GLN A 5 31.51 12.80 16.56
N TYR A 6 31.41 11.48 16.53
CA TYR A 6 31.56 10.73 15.29
C TYR A 6 30.34 11.07 14.45
N ASN A 7 30.60 11.65 13.26
CA ASN A 7 29.66 11.76 12.16
C ASN A 7 29.02 10.39 11.91
N GLU A 8 27.93 10.08 12.62
CA GLU A 8 26.94 9.11 12.15
C GLU A 8 26.50 9.62 10.78
N PRO A 9 26.54 8.81 9.72
CA PRO A 9 26.03 9.27 8.43
C PRO A 9 24.61 9.69 8.71
N ILE A 10 24.34 10.99 8.52
CA ILE A 10 23.00 11.57 8.59
C ILE A 10 22.16 10.63 7.77
N MET A 11 21.42 9.76 8.46
CA MET A 11 20.69 8.69 7.83
C MET A 11 19.64 9.40 7.00
N ASP A 12 19.89 9.47 5.70
CA ASP A 12 19.34 10.54 4.89
C ASP A 12 17.82 10.42 4.88
N ASN A 13 17.15 11.37 5.53
CA ASN A 13 15.68 11.34 5.70
C ASN A 13 14.99 11.27 4.33
N ALA A 14 15.63 11.80 3.29
CA ALA A 14 15.18 11.70 1.91
C ALA A 14 15.11 10.24 1.42
N ILE A 15 16.11 9.41 1.73
CA ILE A 15 16.16 8.00 1.31
C ILE A 15 15.07 7.21 2.04
N TYR A 16 14.95 7.38 3.36
CA TYR A 16 13.97 6.64 4.16
C TYR A 16 12.52 7.12 3.99
N GLY A 17 12.35 8.36 3.51
CA GLY A 17 11.06 8.91 3.13
C GLY A 17 10.56 8.45 1.76
N SER A 18 11.43 7.90 0.91
CA SER A 18 11.06 7.50 -0.46
C SER A 18 10.06 6.35 -0.50
N ASP A 19 9.16 6.39 -1.47
CA ASP A 19 8.19 5.33 -1.76
C ASP A 19 8.86 3.97 -1.92
N GLU A 20 9.94 3.92 -2.70
CA GLU A 20 10.73 2.70 -2.96
C GLU A 20 11.22 2.09 -1.65
N PHE A 21 11.81 2.89 -0.77
CA PHE A 21 12.27 2.40 0.53
C PHE A 21 11.09 1.96 1.41
N ARG A 22 10.02 2.76 1.50
CA ARG A 22 8.84 2.46 2.32
C ARG A 22 8.16 1.16 1.90
N MET A 23 8.06 0.89 0.60
CA MET A 23 7.42 -0.32 0.08
C MET A 23 8.32 -1.56 0.16
N TYR A 24 9.62 -1.44 -0.17
CA TYR A 24 10.47 -2.61 -0.42
C TYR A 24 11.61 -2.83 0.59
N ALA A 25 11.90 -1.87 1.47
CA ALA A 25 13.02 -1.98 2.42
C ALA A 25 12.60 -1.77 3.88
N TYR A 26 11.63 -0.87 4.15
CA TYR A 26 11.17 -0.54 5.49
C TYR A 26 10.62 -1.79 6.18
N LYS A 27 11.26 -2.18 7.28
CA LYS A 27 10.99 -3.37 8.09
C LYS A 27 11.06 -4.70 7.31
N VAL A 28 11.66 -4.67 6.11
CA VAL A 28 11.97 -5.84 5.29
C VAL A 28 13.45 -6.21 5.47
N LYS A 29 14.34 -5.25 5.17
CA LYS A 29 15.80 -5.45 5.29
C LYS A 29 16.20 -5.49 6.75
N ARG A 30 17.12 -6.41 7.12
CA ARG A 30 17.63 -6.53 8.49
C ARG A 30 18.43 -5.31 8.91
N CYS A 31 18.35 -4.94 10.18
CA CYS A 31 19.11 -3.83 10.73
C CYS A 31 20.62 -4.13 10.69
N PRO A 32 21.45 -3.27 10.06
CA PRO A 32 22.90 -3.45 10.01
C PRO A 32 23.59 -2.95 11.29
N ARG A 33 22.88 -2.23 12.16
CA ARG A 33 23.46 -1.66 13.38
C ARG A 33 23.83 -2.78 14.35
N MET A 34 25.09 -2.78 14.76
CA MET A 34 25.62 -3.75 15.74
C MET A 34 25.32 -3.34 17.19
N ARG A 35 25.08 -2.04 17.44
CA ARG A 35 24.81 -1.52 18.79
C ARG A 35 23.30 -1.49 19.09
N SER A 36 22.97 -1.63 20.38
CA SER A 36 21.60 -1.45 20.88
C SER A 36 21.07 -0.06 20.55
N HIS A 37 19.82 0.00 20.12
CA HIS A 37 19.10 1.23 19.82
C HIS A 37 17.60 0.94 19.90
N ASP A 38 16.77 1.98 19.82
CA ASP A 38 15.33 1.82 19.73
C ASP A 38 14.94 1.20 18.38
N TRP A 39 14.55 -0.07 18.41
CA TRP A 39 14.12 -0.82 17.24
C TRP A 39 12.76 -0.38 16.71
N THR A 40 11.94 0.30 17.53
CA THR A 40 10.65 0.83 17.10
C THR A 40 10.80 2.04 16.17
N GLU A 41 11.88 2.81 16.35
CA GLU A 41 12.25 3.94 15.49
C GLU A 41 13.17 3.52 14.32
N CYS A 42 13.81 2.36 14.43
CA CYS A 42 14.66 1.83 13.37
C CYS A 42 13.83 1.49 12.11
N PRO A 43 14.21 1.95 10.91
CA PRO A 43 13.47 1.61 9.69
C PRO A 43 13.69 0.17 9.22
N TYR A 44 14.63 -0.56 9.81
CA TYR A 44 15.00 -1.92 9.44
C TYR A 44 14.36 -2.96 10.37
N ALA A 45 14.33 -4.20 9.89
CA ALA A 45 13.78 -5.36 10.57
C ALA A 45 14.67 -5.85 11.73
N HIS A 46 14.03 -6.14 12.86
CA HIS A 46 14.58 -6.80 14.04
C HIS A 46 13.90 -8.15 14.28
N ARG A 47 14.58 -9.10 14.92
CA ARG A 47 13.99 -10.42 15.17
C ARG A 47 12.83 -10.33 16.15
N GLY A 48 11.69 -10.91 15.77
CA GLY A 48 10.51 -11.01 16.64
C GLY A 48 9.68 -9.72 16.74
N GLU A 49 10.02 -8.68 15.98
CA GLU A 49 9.21 -7.47 15.96
C GLU A 49 7.91 -7.64 15.18
N LYS A 50 6.82 -7.04 15.67
CA LYS A 50 5.52 -7.07 15.00
C LYS A 50 5.50 -6.30 13.67
N ALA A 51 6.45 -5.39 13.47
CA ALA A 51 6.53 -4.57 12.28
C ALA A 51 7.30 -5.23 11.13
N GLN A 52 7.96 -6.37 11.37
CA GLN A 52 8.72 -7.10 10.37
C GLN A 52 7.81 -7.49 9.21
N ARG A 53 8.31 -7.32 7.99
CA ARG A 53 7.60 -7.57 6.75
C ARG A 53 8.36 -8.54 5.88
N ARG A 54 7.62 -9.34 5.12
CA ARG A 54 8.15 -10.09 3.98
C ARG A 54 8.39 -9.14 2.81
N ASP A 55 9.45 -9.40 2.05
CA ASP A 55 9.75 -8.65 0.83
C ASP A 55 8.70 -8.99 -0.24
N PRO A 56 7.88 -8.05 -0.72
CA PRO A 56 6.87 -8.33 -1.75
C PRO A 56 7.49 -8.72 -3.10
N ARG A 57 8.81 -8.55 -3.29
CA ARG A 57 9.54 -9.05 -4.48
C ARG A 57 9.91 -10.53 -4.38
N GLN A 58 9.95 -11.07 -3.16
CA GLN A 58 10.32 -12.47 -2.89
C GLN A 58 9.10 -13.32 -2.52
N TYR A 59 8.12 -12.70 -1.85
CA TYR A 59 6.90 -13.35 -1.39
C TYR A 59 5.70 -12.66 -2.01
N LEU A 60 4.97 -13.39 -2.85
CA LEU A 60 3.73 -12.89 -3.45
C LEU A 60 2.61 -13.03 -2.43
N TYR A 61 2.25 -11.94 -1.76
CA TYR A 61 1.12 -11.89 -0.85
C TYR A 61 0.23 -10.69 -1.21
N ALA A 62 -1.07 -10.85 -1.03
CA ALA A 62 -2.04 -9.81 -1.30
C ALA A 62 -2.10 -8.81 -0.14
N ALA A 63 -2.34 -7.53 -0.45
CA ALA A 63 -2.67 -6.44 0.48
C ALA A 63 -4.05 -6.63 1.18
N ILE A 64 -4.30 -7.82 1.73
CA ILE A 64 -5.48 -8.23 2.49
C ILE A 64 -5.02 -8.86 3.79
N ALA A 65 -5.65 -8.45 4.90
CA ALA A 65 -5.32 -8.98 6.21
C ALA A 65 -5.60 -10.48 6.29
N CYS A 66 -4.60 -11.26 6.71
CA CYS A 66 -4.74 -12.69 6.93
C CYS A 66 -5.58 -12.95 8.19
N PRO A 67 -6.78 -13.58 8.09
CA PRO A 67 -7.63 -13.86 9.25
C PRO A 67 -7.00 -14.88 10.21
N ALA A 68 -6.08 -15.70 9.71
CA ALA A 68 -5.33 -16.68 10.48
C ALA A 68 -4.10 -16.09 11.18
N TYR A 69 -3.66 -14.87 10.84
CA TYR A 69 -2.51 -14.21 11.49
C TYR A 69 -2.93 -13.55 12.80
N ARG A 70 -3.22 -14.38 13.80
CA ARG A 70 -3.59 -13.95 15.15
C ARG A 70 -2.39 -14.06 16.08
N ASN A 71 -2.22 -13.11 16.98
CA ASN A 71 -1.13 -13.09 17.97
C ASN A 71 0.29 -13.25 17.34
N GLY A 72 0.47 -12.77 16.11
CA GLY A 72 1.75 -12.84 15.40
C GLY A 72 2.08 -14.20 14.81
N ARG A 73 1.10 -15.11 14.65
CA ARG A 73 1.32 -16.45 14.10
C ARG A 73 0.27 -16.79 13.06
N CYS A 74 0.73 -17.41 11.96
CA CYS A 74 -0.11 -18.03 10.94
C CYS A 74 0.54 -19.37 10.57
N HIS A 75 -0.26 -20.43 10.48
CA HIS A 75 0.18 -21.77 10.07
C HIS A 75 0.88 -21.84 8.70
N LYS A 76 0.53 -20.94 7.77
CA LYS A 76 1.17 -20.85 6.44
C LYS A 76 2.55 -20.18 6.48
N GLY A 77 2.91 -19.54 7.60
CA GLY A 77 4.19 -18.85 7.74
C GLY A 77 4.44 -17.86 6.61
N ASP A 78 5.68 -17.81 6.13
CA ASP A 78 6.07 -16.88 5.07
C ASP A 78 5.42 -17.18 3.71
N LEU A 79 4.92 -18.40 3.50
CA LEU A 79 4.20 -18.82 2.30
C LEU A 79 2.73 -18.40 2.30
N CYS A 80 2.28 -17.56 3.24
CA CYS A 80 0.91 -17.09 3.27
C CYS A 80 0.66 -16.05 2.16
N ASP A 81 -0.35 -16.28 1.33
CA ASP A 81 -0.73 -15.37 0.24
C ASP A 81 -1.43 -14.08 0.72
N LEU A 82 -1.54 -13.85 2.04
CA LEU A 82 -2.23 -12.71 2.64
C LEU A 82 -1.28 -11.95 3.56
N SER A 83 -1.54 -10.66 3.76
CA SER A 83 -0.73 -9.78 4.61
C SER A 83 -0.79 -10.18 6.09
N HIS A 84 0.38 -10.24 6.71
CA HIS A 84 0.60 -10.48 8.13
C HIS A 84 0.80 -9.14 8.86
N GLY A 85 -0.30 -8.62 9.39
CA GLY A 85 -0.32 -7.41 10.19
C GLY A 85 -0.41 -6.11 9.38
N VAL A 86 -0.42 -5.01 10.12
CA VAL A 86 -0.73 -3.66 9.63
C VAL A 86 0.33 -3.16 8.64
N PHE A 87 1.61 -3.47 8.89
CA PHE A 87 2.71 -3.00 8.07
C PHE A 87 2.76 -3.68 6.70
N GLU A 88 2.60 -5.00 6.63
CA GLU A 88 2.52 -5.70 5.34
C GLU A 88 1.33 -5.24 4.51
N TYR A 89 0.19 -5.00 5.16
CA TYR A 89 -1.02 -4.56 4.50
C TYR A 89 -0.89 -3.16 3.92
N TRP A 90 -0.51 -2.17 4.74
CA TRP A 90 -0.53 -0.75 4.35
C TRP A 90 0.72 -0.27 3.60
N LEU A 91 1.87 -0.91 3.80
CA LEU A 91 3.08 -0.63 3.01
C LEU A 91 3.21 -1.53 1.78
N HIS A 92 2.19 -2.34 1.46
CA HIS A 92 2.14 -3.11 0.23
C HIS A 92 2.17 -2.17 -0.99
N PRO A 93 2.88 -2.52 -2.08
CA PRO A 93 2.93 -1.69 -3.30
C PRO A 93 1.56 -1.28 -3.86
N ASP A 94 0.57 -2.18 -3.75
CA ASP A 94 -0.82 -1.96 -4.19
C ASP A 94 -1.66 -1.05 -3.30
N ARG A 95 -1.18 -0.67 -2.10
CA ARG A 95 -1.98 0.06 -1.09
C ARG A 95 -1.28 1.27 -0.50
N TYR A 96 0.05 1.27 -0.50
CA TYR A 96 0.82 2.38 0.03
C TYR A 96 0.46 3.68 -0.72
N ARG A 97 0.10 4.73 0.04
CA ARG A 97 -0.30 6.04 -0.47
C ARG A 97 -1.38 6.03 -1.55
N THR A 98 -2.22 5.01 -1.61
CA THR A 98 -3.37 5.01 -2.54
C THR A 98 -4.60 5.73 -1.99
N ARG A 99 -4.52 6.18 -0.73
CA ARG A 99 -5.56 6.96 -0.05
C ARG A 99 -4.94 8.18 0.62
N ALA A 100 -5.71 9.27 0.68
CA ALA A 100 -5.33 10.49 1.38
C ALA A 100 -5.37 10.29 2.91
N CYS A 101 -4.47 10.96 3.62
CA CYS A 101 -4.41 10.94 5.07
C CYS A 101 -5.46 11.89 5.67
N ASN A 102 -6.33 11.37 6.54
CA ASN A 102 -7.31 12.19 7.26
C ASN A 102 -6.68 13.10 8.33
N GLY A 103 -5.40 12.90 8.65
CA GLY A 103 -4.67 13.71 9.62
C GLY A 103 -4.04 14.97 9.02
N THR A 104 -4.03 15.12 7.69
CA THR A 104 -3.45 16.30 7.03
C THR A 104 -4.24 17.57 7.41
N PRO A 105 -3.56 18.70 7.69
CA PRO A 105 -2.11 18.93 7.62
C PRO A 105 -1.33 18.59 8.90
N HIS A 106 -2.00 18.15 9.97
CA HIS A 106 -1.42 17.96 11.31
C HIS A 106 -0.98 16.51 11.61
N CYS A 107 -0.77 15.67 10.59
CA CYS A 107 -0.40 14.28 10.79
C CYS A 107 1.04 14.18 11.32
N MET A 108 1.20 13.86 12.61
CA MET A 108 2.50 13.74 13.26
C MET A 108 3.10 12.32 13.19
N ARG A 109 2.52 11.42 12.37
CA ARG A 109 3.02 10.05 12.24
C ARG A 109 4.35 10.06 11.47
N ARG A 110 5.44 9.66 12.14
CA ARG A 110 6.76 9.49 11.48
C ARG A 110 6.73 8.53 10.30
N VAL A 111 5.82 7.55 10.35
CA VAL A 111 5.53 6.61 9.27
C VAL A 111 4.04 6.66 9.00
N CYS A 112 3.64 7.51 8.06
CA CYS A 112 2.29 7.53 7.54
C CYS A 112 2.19 6.61 6.31
N PHE A 113 1.12 5.83 6.24
CA PHE A 113 0.86 4.94 5.10
C PHE A 113 0.07 5.61 3.97
N PHE A 114 -0.46 6.81 4.26
CA PHE A 114 -1.41 7.54 3.43
C PHE A 114 -0.73 8.79 2.86
N ALA A 115 -1.22 9.27 1.72
CA ALA A 115 -0.71 10.47 1.07
C ALA A 115 -1.07 11.73 1.86
N HIS A 116 -0.10 12.62 2.12
CA HIS A 116 -0.33 13.91 2.76
C HIS A 116 -0.65 15.02 1.76
N THR A 117 -0.22 14.87 0.51
CA THR A 117 -0.51 15.79 -0.59
C THR A 117 -1.08 15.04 -1.79
N PRO A 118 -1.74 15.73 -2.74
CA PRO A 118 -2.18 15.11 -3.99
C PRO A 118 -1.03 14.48 -4.79
N ASP A 119 0.16 15.08 -4.76
CA ASP A 119 1.33 14.56 -5.49
C ASP A 119 1.90 13.27 -4.89
N GLU A 120 1.65 13.03 -3.60
CA GLU A 120 1.98 11.76 -2.95
C GLU A 120 0.95 10.66 -3.23
N LEU A 121 -0.23 11.00 -3.75
CA LEU A 121 -1.33 10.05 -3.95
C LEU A 121 -1.06 9.15 -5.17
N ARG A 122 -0.90 7.87 -4.90
CA ARG A 122 -0.70 6.84 -5.93
C ARG A 122 -2.05 6.32 -6.43
N PRO A 123 -2.16 5.91 -7.70
CA PRO A 123 -3.37 5.26 -8.20
C PRO A 123 -3.58 3.91 -7.49
N GLU A 124 -4.82 3.60 -7.10
CA GLU A 124 -5.20 2.23 -6.72
C GLU A 124 -5.11 1.33 -7.98
N PRO A 125 -4.59 0.10 -7.86
CA PRO A 125 -4.55 -0.82 -8.99
C PRO A 125 -5.97 -1.14 -9.47
N GLU A 126 -6.19 -0.99 -10.78
CA GLU A 126 -7.50 -1.13 -11.43
C GLU A 126 -8.11 -2.53 -11.24
N PHE A 127 -7.27 -3.54 -11.06
CA PHE A 127 -7.67 -4.93 -10.89
C PHE A 127 -7.08 -5.52 -9.62
N TYR A 128 -7.82 -5.37 -8.52
CA TYR A 128 -7.66 -6.33 -7.43
C TYR A 128 -8.33 -7.65 -7.87
N PRO A 129 -7.61 -8.78 -7.95
CA PRO A 129 -8.22 -10.04 -8.31
C PRO A 129 -9.37 -10.34 -7.31
N ARG A 130 -10.61 -10.35 -7.82
CA ARG A 130 -11.86 -10.53 -7.03
C ARG A 130 -11.83 -11.77 -6.13
N LYS A 131 -10.93 -12.73 -6.38
CA LYS A 131 -10.74 -13.94 -5.59
C LYS A 131 -10.35 -13.69 -4.12
N PHE A 132 -9.90 -12.49 -3.78
CA PHE A 132 -9.46 -12.18 -2.42
C PHE A 132 -10.23 -11.04 -1.74
N TYR A 133 -11.33 -10.52 -2.33
CA TYR A 133 -12.10 -9.45 -1.69
C TYR A 133 -12.72 -9.90 -0.36
N VAL A 134 -12.12 -9.46 0.75
CA VAL A 134 -12.69 -9.59 2.09
C VAL A 134 -13.01 -8.17 2.58
N PRO A 135 -14.29 -7.82 2.83
CA PRO A 135 -14.64 -6.53 3.41
C PRO A 135 -13.94 -6.36 4.77
N HIS A 136 -13.11 -5.31 4.92
CA HIS A 136 -12.46 -5.00 6.18
C HIS A 136 -13.33 -4.01 6.98
N PRO A 137 -13.40 -4.10 8.32
CA PRO A 137 -14.08 -3.09 9.15
C PRO A 137 -13.52 -1.65 9.07
N TYR A 138 -12.46 -1.39 8.28
CA TYR A 138 -11.92 -0.05 7.99
C TYR A 138 -12.25 0.41 6.55
N ASP A 139 -13.12 -0.29 5.84
CA ASP A 139 -13.68 0.14 4.55
C ASP A 139 -14.73 1.27 4.68
N GLN A 140 -14.80 1.94 5.84
CA GLN A 140 -15.60 3.15 6.05
C GLN A 140 -15.15 4.34 5.19
N TYR A 141 -14.02 4.23 4.48
CA TYR A 141 -13.61 5.24 3.51
C TYR A 141 -14.36 5.04 2.20
N PRO A 142 -15.24 5.97 1.80
CA PRO A 142 -16.04 5.82 0.59
C PRO A 142 -15.11 5.71 -0.62
N ARG A 143 -15.25 4.61 -1.37
CA ARG A 143 -14.62 4.48 -2.69
C ARG A 143 -15.11 5.63 -3.56
N PRO A 144 -14.23 6.37 -4.26
CA PRO A 144 -14.69 7.20 -5.37
C PRO A 144 -15.39 6.24 -6.35
N ARG A 145 -16.67 6.50 -6.61
CA ARG A 145 -17.45 5.72 -7.58
C ARG A 145 -16.67 5.75 -8.89
N THR A 146 -16.29 4.58 -9.40
CA THR A 146 -15.73 4.44 -10.75
C THR A 146 -16.67 5.13 -11.72
N VAL A 147 -16.30 6.32 -12.19
CA VAL A 147 -16.98 6.96 -13.30
C VAL A 147 -16.60 6.12 -14.51
N LEU A 148 -17.51 5.26 -14.97
CA LEU A 148 -17.36 4.60 -16.25
C LEU A 148 -17.38 5.69 -17.32
N ILE A 149 -16.20 6.17 -17.71
CA ILE A 149 -16.03 7.02 -18.88
C ILE A 149 -16.35 6.12 -20.07
N THR A 150 -17.61 6.16 -20.51
CA THR A 150 -18.00 5.58 -21.79
C THR A 150 -17.35 6.42 -22.88
N VAL A 151 -16.20 5.96 -23.39
CA VAL A 151 -15.60 6.52 -24.59
C VAL A 151 -16.56 6.22 -25.74
N ARG A 152 -17.41 7.18 -26.10
CA ARG A 152 -18.20 7.14 -27.33
C ARG A 152 -17.24 7.29 -28.50
N THR A 153 -16.85 6.18 -29.11
CA THR A 153 -16.17 6.21 -30.41
C THR A 153 -17.14 6.75 -31.46
N GLY A 154 -16.79 7.89 -32.05
CA GLY A 154 -17.59 8.60 -33.06
C GLY A 154 -17.68 7.85 -34.39
N ARG A 155 -18.92 7.54 -34.76
CA ARG A 155 -19.57 7.53 -36.09
C ARG A 155 -18.65 7.69 -37.32
N SER A 156 -18.59 6.65 -38.16
CA SER A 156 -18.36 6.78 -39.61
C SER A 156 -19.67 6.60 -40.39
N ARG A 157 -19.82 7.40 -41.43
CA ARG A 157 -21.01 7.59 -42.27
C ARG A 157 -21.20 6.46 -43.29
N GLY A 158 -22.46 6.16 -43.61
CA GLY A 158 -22.93 5.29 -44.69
C GLY A 158 -24.25 4.66 -44.22
N GLY A 159 -25.44 4.97 -44.74
CA GLY A 159 -25.84 5.05 -46.15
C GLY A 159 -26.64 3.79 -46.45
N GLY A 160 -27.96 3.84 -46.37
CA GLY A 160 -28.83 2.69 -46.63
C GLY A 160 -30.28 2.89 -46.17
N ASP A 161 -31.21 2.47 -47.02
CA ASP A 161 -32.52 3.05 -47.27
C ASP A 161 -33.70 2.37 -46.52
N VAL A 162 -34.77 3.15 -46.31
CA VAL A 162 -36.22 2.82 -46.25
C VAL A 162 -36.70 1.46 -45.66
N ARG A 163 -37.54 1.52 -44.60
CA ARG A 163 -39.00 1.25 -44.65
C ARG A 163 -39.72 1.54 -43.32
N ARG A 164 -40.81 2.30 -43.43
CA ARG A 164 -41.88 2.44 -42.43
C ARG A 164 -42.47 1.07 -42.06
N ARG A 165 -42.78 0.87 -40.77
CA ARG A 165 -44.04 0.25 -40.34
C ARG A 165 -44.44 0.71 -38.94
N THR A 166 -45.63 1.30 -38.88
CA THR A 166 -46.42 1.65 -37.71
C THR A 166 -46.99 0.39 -37.04
N SER A 167 -47.07 0.33 -35.70
CA SER A 167 -48.34 0.24 -34.96
C SER A 167 -48.15 -0.08 -33.46
N ARG A 168 -48.74 0.79 -32.62
CA ARG A 168 -49.39 0.57 -31.32
C ARG A 168 -49.48 -0.87 -30.80
N ARG A 169 -49.12 -1.09 -29.53
CA ARG A 169 -50.00 -1.04 -28.34
C ARG A 169 -49.16 -1.07 -27.07
#